data_AF-A0A9E4AYN9-F1
#
_entry.id   AF-A0A9E4AYN9-F1
#
_cell.length_a   1.000
_cell.length_b   1.000
_cell.length_c   1.000
_cell.angle_alpha   90.00
_cell.angle_beta   90.00
_cell.angle_gamma   90.00
#
_symmetry.space_group_name_H-M   'P 1'
#
loop_
_entity.id
_entity.type
_entity.pdbx_description
1 polymer ?
#
loop_
_entity_poly.entity_id
_entity_poly.type
_entity_poly.pdbx_seq_one_letter_code
_entity_poly.pdbx_strand_id
1 'polypeptide(L)' 'MTRYETLKDKPKRFLSLTGYTLEEFSALVPYFSKRFLASVETKTLQGKDRKKRRYTHSKNIGRPWRVAIPGNTRRTL' A
#
# COMPACT_ATOMS: atom_id res chain seq x y z
N MET A 1 -14.63 4.28 12.25
CA MET A 1 -13.23 3.85 12.36
C MET A 1 -12.52 4.75 13.35
N THR A 2 -11.93 4.21 14.42
CA THR A 2 -11.19 4.98 15.43
C THR A 2 -9.73 5.16 15.00
N ARG A 3 -9.17 6.37 15.14
CA ARG A 3 -7.77 6.66 14.81
C ARG A 3 -6.95 6.79 16.09
N TYR A 4 -5.71 6.31 16.08
CA TYR A 4 -4.80 6.40 17.22
C TYR A 4 -4.64 7.85 17.73
N GLU A 5 -4.43 8.80 16.81
CA GLU A 5 -4.30 10.23 17.11
C GLU A 5 -5.47 10.76 17.95
N THR A 6 -6.70 10.39 17.58
CA THR A 6 -7.91 10.82 18.29
C THR A 6 -8.16 10.08 19.63
N LEU A 7 -7.54 8.90 19.80
CA LEU A 7 -7.70 8.08 21.00
C LEU A 7 -6.65 8.40 22.06
N LYS A 8 -5.46 8.87 21.64
CA LYS A 8 -4.39 9.30 22.55
C LYS A 8 -4.84 10.44 23.47
N ASP A 9 -5.69 11.35 22.99
CA ASP A 9 -6.21 12.46 23.81
C ASP A 9 -7.26 12.01 24.84
N LYS A 10 -7.68 10.73 24.83
CA LYS A 10 -8.71 10.15 25.70
C LYS A 10 -8.17 8.94 26.46
N PRO A 11 -7.29 9.13 27.47
CA PRO A 11 -6.56 8.04 28.12
C PRO A 11 -7.46 6.98 28.74
N LYS A 12 -8.61 7.35 29.34
CA LYS A 12 -9.57 6.39 29.90
C LYS A 12 -10.17 5.46 28.84
N ARG A 13 -10.52 6.00 27.67
CA ARG A 13 -11.06 5.20 26.54
C ARG A 13 -9.97 4.36 25.88
N PHE A 14 -8.76 4.90 25.80
CA PHE A 14 -7.61 4.18 25.28
C PHE A 14 -7.29 2.94 26.14
N LEU A 15 -7.24 3.13 27.46
CA LEU A 15 -7.03 2.06 28.43
C LEU A 15 -8.14 1.00 28.35
N SER A 16 -9.41 1.40 28.24
CA SER A 16 -10.51 0.42 28.13
C SER A 16 -10.48 -0.40 26.84
N LEU A 17 -9.94 0.16 25.75
CA LEU A 17 -9.87 -0.52 24.45
C LEU A 17 -8.66 -1.43 24.31
N THR A 18 -7.53 -1.02 24.87
CA THR A 18 -6.24 -1.69 24.67
C THR A 18 -5.79 -2.49 25.89
N GLY A 19 -6.32 -2.17 27.08
CA GLY A 19 -5.83 -2.70 28.35
C GLY A 19 -4.52 -2.07 28.82
N TYR A 20 -3.93 -1.15 28.04
CA TYR A 20 -2.64 -0.53 28.31
C TYR A 20 -2.76 0.96 28.54
N THR A 21 -1.89 1.51 29.37
CA THR A 21 -1.64 2.95 29.41
C THR A 21 -0.97 3.40 28.11
N LEU A 22 -1.02 4.70 27.84
CA LEU A 22 -0.36 5.27 26.67
C LEU A 22 1.15 5.03 26.68
N GLU A 23 1.77 5.09 27.86
CA GLU A 23 3.20 4.88 28.02
C GLU A 23 3.58 3.43 27.71
N GLU A 24 2.89 2.46 28.31
CA GLU A 24 3.11 1.03 28.04
C GLU A 24 2.89 0.69 26.57
N PHE A 25 1.80 1.22 25.98
CA PHE A 25 1.54 1.02 24.57
C PHE A 25 2.66 1.64 23.72
N SER A 26 3.11 2.85 24.03
CA SER A 26 4.19 3.52 23.30
C SER A 26 5.53 2.77 23.41
N ALA A 27 5.79 2.12 24.55
CA ALA A 27 6.98 1.29 24.75
C ALA A 27 6.95 0.00 23.91
N LEU A 28 5.76 -0.52 23.59
CA LEU A 28 5.57 -1.71 22.76
C LEU A 28 5.71 -1.42 21.25
N VAL A 29 5.37 -0.21 20.81
CA VAL A 29 5.34 0.18 19.38
C VAL A 29 6.66 -0.08 18.65
N PRO A 30 7.87 0.22 19.19
CA PRO A 30 9.13 -0.05 18.49
C PRO A 30 9.35 -1.54 18.21
N TYR A 31 9.08 -2.40 19.19
CA TYR A 31 9.23 -3.84 19.06
C TYR A 31 8.23 -4.43 18.07
N PHE A 32 6.98 -4.00 18.18
CA PHE A 32 5.93 -4.38 17.23
C PHE A 32 6.30 -3.97 15.81
N SER A 33 6.71 -2.72 15.61
CA SER A 33 7.06 -2.18 14.29
C SER A 33 8.19 -2.97 13.64
N LYS A 34 9.25 -3.29 14.40
CA LYS A 34 10.37 -4.10 13.92
C LYS A 34 9.92 -5.50 13.48
N ARG A 35 9.10 -6.16 14.30
CA ARG A 35 8.57 -7.50 13.98
C ARG A 35 7.59 -7.48 12.81
N PHE A 36 6.73 -6.47 12.76
CA PHE A 36 5.75 -6.31 11.70
C PHE A 36 6.43 -6.06 10.35
N LEU A 37 7.41 -5.15 10.30
CA LEU A 37 8.18 -4.85 9.09
C LEU A 37 8.91 -6.11 8.56
N ALA A 38 9.56 -6.87 9.45
CA ALA A 38 10.19 -8.14 9.08
C ALA A 38 9.18 -9.19 8.56
N SER A 39 7.97 -9.20 9.14
CA SER A 39 6.89 -10.08 8.67
C SER A 39 6.40 -9.68 7.28
N VAL A 40 6.16 -8.40 7.01
CA VAL A 40 5.62 -7.94 5.71
C VAL A 40 6.64 -7.95 4.56
N GLU A 41 7.93 -8.04 4.89
CA GLU A 41 8.99 -8.28 3.91
C GLU A 41 8.83 -9.67 3.26
N THR A 42 8.53 -10.67 4.09
CA THR A 42 8.45 -12.08 3.67
C THR A 42 7.03 -12.50 3.32
N LYS A 43 6.02 -11.94 4.00
CA LYS A 43 4.62 -12.32 3.92
C LYS A 43 3.75 -11.13 3.50
N THR A 44 2.63 -11.45 2.86
CA THR A 44 1.55 -10.50 2.57
C THR A 44 0.77 -10.20 3.85
N LEU A 45 -0.04 -9.14 3.84
CA LEU A 45 -0.92 -8.79 4.97
C LEU A 45 -1.90 -9.92 5.32
N GLN A 46 -2.21 -10.81 4.37
CA GLN A 46 -3.04 -12.00 4.55
C GLN A 46 -2.24 -13.23 5.02
N GLY A 47 -0.95 -13.06 5.35
CA GLY A 47 -0.08 -14.13 5.85
C GLY A 47 0.51 -15.06 4.80
N LYS A 48 0.19 -14.88 3.51
CA LYS A 48 0.76 -15.69 2.40
C LYS A 48 2.16 -15.23 2.05
N ASP A 49 3.05 -16.14 1.69
CA ASP A 49 4.40 -15.77 1.27
C ASP A 49 4.40 -14.85 0.05
N ARG A 50 5.27 -13.85 0.10
CA ARG A 50 5.41 -12.87 -0.97
C ARG A 50 6.22 -13.48 -2.11
N LYS A 51 5.55 -13.89 -3.17
CA LYS A 51 6.23 -14.37 -4.39
C LYS A 51 7.04 -13.22 -4.99
N LYS A 52 8.33 -13.45 -5.29
CA LYS A 52 9.16 -12.50 -6.04
C LYS A 52 8.39 -12.05 -7.29
N ARG A 53 8.23 -10.73 -7.45
CA ARG A 53 7.55 -10.13 -8.60
C ARG A 53 8.31 -10.55 -9.87
N ARG A 54 7.87 -11.60 -10.54
CA ARG A 54 8.30 -11.86 -11.92
C ARG A 54 7.63 -10.78 -12.75
N TYR A 55 8.40 -9.82 -13.21
CA TYR A 55 7.99 -8.96 -14.31
C TYR A 55 7.82 -9.90 -15.52
N THR A 56 6.61 -10.42 -15.71
CA THR A 56 6.27 -11.10 -16.94
C THR A 56 6.29 -10.03 -18.01
N HIS A 57 7.32 -10.03 -18.86
CA HIS A 57 7.25 -9.31 -20.12
C HIS A 57 6.03 -9.85 -20.87
N SER A 58 4.92 -9.10 -20.81
CA SER A 58 3.78 -9.41 -21.66
C SER A 58 4.24 -9.21 -23.09
N LYS A 59 4.24 -10.28 -23.89
CA LYS A 59 4.58 -10.30 -25.33
C LYS A 59 3.67 -9.41 -26.21
N ASN A 60 2.85 -8.55 -25.63
CA ASN A 60 1.85 -7.72 -26.32
C ASN A 60 2.22 -6.23 -26.35
N ILE A 61 3.50 -5.87 -26.37
CA ILE A 61 3.91 -4.52 -26.81
C ILE A 61 4.15 -4.61 -28.31
N GLY A 62 3.05 -4.58 -29.06
CA GLY A 62 3.07 -4.81 -30.50
C GLY A 62 1.75 -4.51 -31.16
N ARG A 63 1.14 -3.36 -30.84
CA ARG A 63 0.09 -2.77 -31.68
C ARG A 63 0.35 -1.28 -31.81
N PRO A 64 0.97 -0.82 -32.90
CA PRO A 64 1.05 0.61 -33.16
C PRO A 64 -0.36 1.10 -33.45
N TRP A 65 -0.79 2.12 -32.71
CA TRP A 65 -2.04 2.85 -32.90
C TRP A 65 -2.01 3.52 -34.27
N ARG A 66 -2.39 2.80 -35.33
CA ARG A 66 -2.61 3.40 -36.65
C ARG A 66 -4.03 3.95 -36.64
N VAL A 67 -4.21 5.11 -36.02
CA VAL A 67 -5.44 5.90 -36.16
C VAL A 67 -5.34 6.59 -37.52
N ALA A 68 -6.02 6.05 -38.52
CA ALA A 68 -6.22 6.76 -39.78
C ALA A 68 -7.18 7.93 -39.50
N ILE A 69 -6.66 9.15 -39.48
CA ILE A 69 -7.49 10.36 -39.43
C ILE A 69 -7.93 10.65 -40.87
N PRO A 70 -9.24 10.62 -41.20
CA PRO A 70 -9.70 11.06 -42.51
C PRO A 70 -9.86 12.58 -42.46
N GLY A 71 -9.06 13.33 -43.23
CA GLY A 71 -9.17 14.79 -43.21
C GLY A 71 -8.16 15.55 -44.07
N ASN A 72 -8.41 15.56 -45.38
CA ASN A 72 -8.36 16.71 -46.31
C ASN A 72 -7.33 17.84 -46.13
N THR A 73 -6.59 18.13 -47.21
CA THR A 73 -5.99 19.42 -47.74
C THR A 73 -4.55 19.17 -48.21
N ARG A 74 -4.00 19.62 -49.35
CA ARG A 74 -4.39 20.54 -50.43
C ARG A 74 -3.50 20.24 -51.66
N ARG A 75 -4.05 20.58 -52.83
CA ARG A 75 -3.45 20.81 -54.16
C ARG A 75 -2.21 21.73 -54.14
N THR A 76 -1.23 21.47 -55.02
CA THR A 76 -0.14 22.31 -55.63
C THR A 76 1.17 21.49 -55.63
N LEU A 77 1.93 21.28 -56.71
CA LEU A 77 2.05 21.86 -58.06
C LEU A 77 2.11 20.73 -59.10
#